data_AF-A0AAD5SM84-F1
#
_entry.id   AF-A0AAD5SM84-F1
#
_cell.length_a   1.000
_cell.length_b   1.000
_cell.length_c   1.000
_cell.angle_alpha   90.00
_cell.angle_beta   90.00
_cell.angle_gamma   90.00
#
_symmetry.space_group_name_H-M   'P 1'
#
loop_
_entity.id
_entity.type
_entity.pdbx_description
1 polymer ?
#
loop_
_entity_poly.entity_id
_entity_poly.type
_entity_poly.pdbx_seq_one_letter_code
_entity_poly.pdbx_strand_id
1 'polypeptide(L)'
;MTVEDQETGNVAAGVWLNYMRASGGVVGFVLPLIGILLVYQLSYVGNNLWLTWWSDNQFKMNTTQYIVGYICMALLMTFGTFAYAMFFAFSGTRASKNLHEKALARIIRAPVSFYDTTPLGRIINRFSRDVDAIDNNLSFSFRQLITQVGVTLSTFIVMCTAIPWFTAPCVPAIILYYWIAAVYRKTARELKRLDSTSKSPLYANFGETLAGIATIRAYSDQARFTLRNDDVTDKNNSPYFLLQTAANWLSFRLQIIGAFL
;
A
#
# COMPACT_ATOMS: atom_id res chain seq x y z
N MET A 1 -20.84 21.80 14.82
CA MET A 1 -19.74 20.87 14.49
C MET A 1 -19.37 21.10 13.04
N THR A 2 -18.14 21.56 12.76
CA THR A 2 -17.65 21.68 11.38
C THR A 2 -17.51 20.28 10.79
N VAL A 3 -18.31 19.99 9.76
CA VAL A 3 -18.17 18.78 8.94
C VAL A 3 -16.73 18.71 8.44
N GLU A 4 -16.13 17.53 8.54
CA GLU A 4 -14.74 17.32 8.15
C GLU A 4 -14.60 17.50 6.64
N ASP A 5 -13.68 18.38 6.20
CA ASP A 5 -13.38 18.57 4.79
C ASP A 5 -12.87 17.25 4.21
N GLN A 6 -13.68 16.67 3.32
CA GLN A 6 -13.29 15.51 2.54
C GLN A 6 -12.85 15.96 1.15
N GLU A 7 -11.56 15.82 0.88
CA GLU A 7 -11.02 16.02 -0.46
C GLU A 7 -11.58 14.94 -1.40
N THR A 8 -12.34 15.35 -2.41
CA THR A 8 -12.91 14.45 -3.42
C THR A 8 -12.00 14.39 -4.65
N GLY A 9 -11.48 13.20 -4.98
CA GLY A 9 -10.74 12.99 -6.24
C GLY A 9 -9.45 12.18 -6.10
N ASN A 10 -8.54 12.35 -7.06
CA ASN A 10 -7.22 11.71 -7.02
C ASN A 10 -6.30 12.46 -6.06
N VAL A 11 -5.44 11.71 -5.35
CA VAL A 11 -4.37 12.30 -4.53
C VAL A 11 -3.44 13.13 -5.42
N ALA A 12 -3.29 14.41 -5.10
CA ALA A 12 -2.44 15.31 -5.86
C ALA A 12 -0.97 14.87 -5.82
N ALA A 13 -0.26 14.97 -6.95
CA ALA A 13 1.16 14.62 -7.05
C ALA A 13 2.04 15.41 -6.05
N GLY A 14 1.60 16.61 -5.65
CA GLY A 14 2.25 17.41 -4.61
C GLY A 14 2.31 16.72 -3.24
N VAL A 15 1.34 15.85 -2.92
CA VAL A 15 1.33 15.09 -1.65
C VAL A 15 2.47 14.08 -1.64
N TRP A 16 2.64 13.33 -2.74
CA TRP A 16 3.74 12.39 -2.91
C TRP A 16 5.10 13.10 -2.88
N LEU A 17 5.20 14.27 -3.52
CA LEU A 17 6.42 15.07 -3.50
C LEU A 17 6.76 15.56 -2.08
N ASN A 18 5.76 15.97 -1.30
CA ASN A 18 5.96 16.38 0.09
C ASN A 18 6.43 15.22 0.97
N TYR A 19 5.90 14.01 0.77
CA TYR A 19 6.40 12.80 1.45
C TYR A 19 7.86 12.52 1.07
N MET A 20 8.20 12.51 -0.22
CA MET A 20 9.59 12.31 -0.67
C MET A 20 10.55 13.37 -0.14
N ARG A 21 10.11 14.63 -0.05
CA ARG A 21 10.87 15.72 0.59
C ARG A 21 11.08 15.48 2.08
N ALA A 22 10.07 14.96 2.79
CA ALA A 22 10.19 14.59 4.20
C ALA A 22 11.13 13.39 4.41
N SER A 23 11.17 12.42 3.48
CA SER A 23 12.07 11.26 3.56
C SER A 23 13.55 11.59 3.35
N GLY A 24 13.89 12.76 2.79
CA GLY A 24 15.27 13.14 2.49
C GLY A 24 15.47 13.91 1.18
N GLY A 25 14.40 14.15 0.41
CA GLY A 25 14.45 14.89 -0.85
C GLY A 25 15.15 14.13 -1.97
N VAL A 26 15.56 14.84 -3.01
CA VAL A 26 16.14 14.19 -4.21
C VAL A 26 17.45 13.47 -3.89
N VAL A 27 18.34 14.12 -3.12
CA VAL A 27 19.66 13.58 -2.78
C VAL A 27 19.58 12.48 -1.71
N GLY A 28 18.71 12.65 -0.70
CA GLY A 28 18.63 11.70 0.41
C GLY A 28 17.69 10.51 0.16
N PHE A 29 16.74 10.63 -0.78
CA PHE A 29 15.74 9.60 -1.03
C PHE A 29 15.75 9.10 -2.48
N VAL A 30 15.57 9.99 -3.47
CA VAL A 30 15.37 9.56 -4.86
C VAL A 30 16.62 8.93 -5.48
N LEU A 31 17.79 9.55 -5.34
CA LEU A 31 19.03 9.01 -5.92
C LEU A 31 19.44 7.65 -5.28
N PRO A 32 19.47 7.50 -3.94
CA PRO A 32 19.78 6.21 -3.34
C PRO A 32 18.73 5.14 -3.64
N LEU A 33 17.44 5.52 -3.71
CA LEU A 33 16.36 4.61 -4.07
C LEU A 33 16.60 4.01 -5.46
N ILE A 34 16.90 4.83 -6.47
CA ILE A 34 17.15 4.34 -7.83
C ILE A 34 18.38 3.42 -7.84
N GLY A 35 19.49 3.82 -7.19
CA GLY A 35 20.70 3.01 -7.15
C GLY A 35 20.49 1.65 -6.49
N ILE A 36 19.87 1.61 -5.30
CA ILE A 36 19.60 0.37 -4.57
C ILE A 36 18.58 -0.49 -5.33
N LEU A 37 17.55 0.13 -5.92
CA LEU A 37 16.56 -0.58 -6.72
C LEU A 37 17.20 -1.25 -7.94
N LEU A 38 18.09 -0.56 -8.65
CA LEU A 38 18.82 -1.13 -9.78
C LEU A 38 19.68 -2.30 -9.34
N VAL A 39 20.46 -2.17 -8.26
CA VAL A 39 21.29 -3.28 -7.75
C VAL A 39 20.42 -4.47 -7.35
N TYR A 40 19.33 -4.25 -6.61
CA TYR A 40 18.39 -5.30 -6.21
C TYR A 40 17.77 -6.00 -7.43
N GLN A 41 17.25 -5.25 -8.39
CA GLN A 41 16.57 -5.81 -9.56
C GLN A 41 17.52 -6.52 -10.52
N LEU A 42 18.69 -5.93 -10.78
CA LEU A 42 19.71 -6.54 -11.64
C LEU A 42 20.26 -7.82 -11.03
N SER A 43 20.45 -7.86 -9.71
CA SER A 43 20.89 -9.07 -9.02
C SER A 43 19.83 -10.16 -9.09
N TYR A 44 18.55 -9.80 -8.91
CA TYR A 44 17.43 -10.73 -9.04
C TYR A 44 17.32 -11.32 -10.45
N VAL A 45 17.35 -10.48 -11.49
CA VAL A 45 17.30 -10.94 -12.90
C VAL A 45 18.55 -11.73 -13.25
N GLY A 46 19.73 -11.24 -12.87
CA GLY A 46 21.01 -11.88 -13.15
C GLY A 46 21.11 -13.26 -12.51
N ASN A 47 20.63 -13.43 -11.29
CA ASN A 47 20.59 -14.75 -10.63
C ASN A 47 19.69 -15.75 -11.38
N ASN A 48 18.52 -15.31 -11.87
CA ASN A 48 17.64 -16.15 -12.68
C ASN A 48 18.25 -16.48 -14.05
N LEU A 49 18.84 -15.51 -14.76
CA LEU A 49 19.51 -15.73 -16.04
C LEU A 49 20.72 -16.66 -15.90
N TRP A 50 21.45 -16.57 -14.79
CA TRP A 50 22.56 -17.46 -14.50
C TRP A 50 22.12 -18.93 -14.42
N LEU A 51 20.94 -19.20 -13.82
CA LEU A 51 20.36 -20.54 -13.81
C LEU A 51 20.02 -21.03 -15.22
N THR A 52 19.48 -20.15 -16.08
CA THR A 52 19.22 -20.49 -17.49
C THR A 52 20.52 -20.83 -18.23
N TRP A 53 21.57 -20.03 -18.07
CA TRP A 53 22.87 -20.30 -18.70
C TRP A 53 23.55 -21.56 -18.18
N TRP A 54 23.37 -21.88 -16.89
CA TRP A 54 23.84 -23.13 -16.33
C TRP A 54 23.11 -24.33 -16.94
N SER A 55 21.78 -24.25 -17.08
CA SER A 55 20.97 -25.30 -17.71
C SER A 55 21.38 -25.56 -19.17
N ASP A 56 21.68 -24.50 -19.92
CA ASP A 56 22.05 -24.59 -21.35
C ASP A 56 23.55 -24.87 -21.58
N ASN A 57 24.35 -24.95 -20.50
CA ASN A 57 25.80 -25.07 -20.53
C ASN A 57 26.50 -24.08 -21.51
N GLN A 58 26.01 -22.84 -21.57
CA GLN A 58 26.44 -21.84 -22.56
C GLN A 58 27.95 -21.56 -22.54
N PHE A 59 28.55 -21.49 -21.35
CA PHE A 59 29.95 -21.13 -21.18
C PHE A 59 30.91 -22.33 -21.14
N LYS A 60 30.40 -23.56 -21.33
CA LYS A 60 31.18 -24.82 -21.24
C LYS A 60 32.06 -24.89 -19.97
N MET A 61 31.61 -24.30 -18.88
CA MET A 61 32.32 -24.26 -17.60
C MET A 61 32.12 -25.55 -16.82
N ASN A 62 32.99 -25.80 -15.85
CA ASN A 62 32.83 -26.94 -14.95
C ASN A 62 31.66 -26.70 -13.98
N THR A 63 30.97 -27.75 -13.53
CA THR A 63 29.80 -27.64 -12.65
C THR A 63 30.10 -26.83 -11.38
N THR A 64 31.29 -26.98 -10.81
CA THR A 64 31.73 -26.21 -9.64
C THR A 64 31.80 -24.70 -9.93
N GLN A 65 32.20 -24.29 -11.14
CA GLN A 65 32.28 -22.87 -11.51
C GLN A 65 30.88 -22.24 -11.64
N TYR A 66 29.90 -22.97 -12.20
CA TYR A 66 28.51 -22.51 -12.24
C TYR A 66 27.92 -22.34 -10.83
N ILE A 67 28.19 -23.30 -9.92
CA ILE A 67 27.73 -23.24 -8.52
C ILE A 67 28.34 -22.02 -7.82
N VAL A 68 29.65 -21.79 -7.95
CA VAL A 68 30.32 -20.63 -7.33
C VAL A 68 29.73 -19.32 -7.86
N GLY A 69 29.55 -19.19 -9.17
CA GLY A 69 28.93 -17.99 -9.76
C GLY A 69 27.49 -17.77 -9.27
N TYR A 70 26.71 -18.83 -9.14
CA TYR A 70 25.35 -18.76 -8.61
C TYR A 70 25.32 -18.30 -7.15
N ILE A 71 26.20 -18.85 -6.30
CA ILE A 71 26.32 -18.46 -4.89
C ILE A 71 26.74 -16.99 -4.77
N CYS A 72 27.71 -16.53 -5.57
CA CYS A 72 28.13 -15.13 -5.57
C CYS A 72 26.97 -14.19 -5.93
N MET A 73 26.20 -14.53 -6.97
CA MET A 73 25.00 -13.75 -7.36
C MET A 73 23.91 -13.79 -6.27
N ALA A 74 23.68 -14.95 -5.64
CA ALA A 74 22.70 -15.10 -4.58
C ALA A 74 23.08 -14.30 -3.32
N LEU A 75 24.37 -14.26 -2.98
CA LEU A 75 24.88 -13.40 -1.90
C LEU A 75 24.67 -11.93 -2.23
N LEU A 76 25.02 -11.50 -3.44
CA LEU A 76 24.79 -10.12 -3.90
C LEU A 76 23.30 -9.73 -3.82
N MET A 77 22.41 -10.61 -4.28
CA MET A 77 20.96 -10.42 -4.18
C MET A 77 20.50 -10.32 -2.71
N THR A 78 21.04 -11.15 -1.83
CA THR A 78 20.70 -11.14 -0.39
C THR A 78 21.13 -9.82 0.26
N PHE A 79 22.36 -9.37 0.02
CA PHE A 79 22.85 -8.06 0.49
C PHE A 79 22.05 -6.90 -0.09
N GLY A 80 21.70 -6.96 -1.39
CA GLY A 80 20.86 -5.96 -2.04
C GLY A 80 19.45 -5.88 -1.42
N THR A 81 18.85 -7.03 -1.11
CA THR A 81 17.54 -7.11 -0.45
C THR A 81 17.60 -6.51 0.95
N PHE A 82 18.64 -6.84 1.71
CA PHE A 82 18.86 -6.29 3.05
C PHE A 82 19.06 -4.77 3.02
N ALA A 83 19.91 -4.26 2.12
CA ALA A 83 20.14 -2.84 1.93
C ALA A 83 18.86 -2.10 1.53
N TYR A 84 18.06 -2.67 0.63
CA TYR A 84 16.76 -2.14 0.22
C TYR A 84 15.77 -2.07 1.39
N ALA A 85 15.65 -3.15 2.18
CA ALA A 85 14.80 -3.15 3.36
C ALA A 85 15.23 -2.09 4.39
N MET A 86 16.53 -1.99 4.66
CA MET A 86 17.07 -1.02 5.61
C MET A 86 16.86 0.43 5.12
N PHE A 87 17.05 0.68 3.83
CA PHE A 87 16.82 2.00 3.23
C PHE A 87 15.38 2.47 3.41
N PHE A 88 14.39 1.60 3.18
CA PHE A 88 12.98 1.94 3.40
C PHE A 88 12.64 2.12 4.87
N ALA A 89 13.21 1.31 5.78
CA ALA A 89 13.01 1.47 7.21
C ALA A 89 13.52 2.83 7.71
N PHE A 90 14.74 3.23 7.33
CA PHE A 90 15.30 4.53 7.70
C PHE A 90 14.56 5.69 7.03
N SER A 91 14.26 5.59 5.73
CA SER A 91 13.59 6.66 4.99
C SER A 91 12.15 6.89 5.46
N GLY A 92 11.42 5.81 5.78
CA GLY A 92 10.07 5.87 6.34
C GLY A 92 10.07 6.52 7.73
N THR A 93 10.97 6.07 8.61
CA THR A 93 11.13 6.65 9.95
C THR A 93 11.53 8.13 9.89
N ARG A 94 12.44 8.50 8.97
CA ARG A 94 12.84 9.90 8.76
C ARG A 94 11.68 10.75 8.26
N ALA A 95 10.88 10.23 7.34
CA ALA A 95 9.70 10.93 6.83
C ALA A 95 8.67 11.17 7.93
N SER A 96 8.36 10.12 8.70
CA SER A 96 7.49 10.18 9.87
C SER A 96 7.93 11.25 10.85
N LYS A 97 9.19 11.15 11.33
CA LYS A 97 9.76 12.11 12.28
C LYS A 97 9.63 13.55 11.79
N ASN A 98 10.02 13.80 10.53
CA ASN A 98 9.96 15.15 9.96
C ASN A 98 8.53 15.67 9.79
N LEU A 99 7.56 14.82 9.45
CA LEU A 99 6.16 15.20 9.33
C LEU A 99 5.55 15.46 10.71
N HIS A 100 5.83 14.59 11.69
CA HIS A 100 5.40 14.73 13.06
C HIS A 100 5.95 16.01 13.72
N GLU A 101 7.26 16.27 13.61
CA GLU A 101 7.88 17.49 14.16
C GLU A 101 7.30 18.76 13.52
N LYS A 102 7.06 18.77 12.20
CA LYS A 102 6.43 19.91 11.52
C LYS A 102 4.98 20.11 11.96
N ALA A 103 4.22 19.03 12.12
CA ALA A 103 2.85 19.10 12.62
C ALA A 103 2.83 19.62 14.06
N LEU A 104 3.73 19.13 14.92
CA LEU A 104 3.87 19.53 16.31
C LEU A 104 4.26 21.01 16.44
N ALA A 105 5.24 21.47 15.65
CA ALA A 105 5.66 22.86 15.65
C ALA A 105 4.54 23.82 15.20
N ARG A 106 3.69 23.38 14.27
CA ARG A 106 2.54 24.16 13.80
C ARG A 106 1.40 24.18 14.81
N ILE A 107 1.09 23.06 15.45
CA ILE A 107 0.01 23.02 16.43
C ILE A 107 0.35 23.90 17.63
N ILE A 108 1.55 23.81 18.20
CA ILE A 108 1.96 24.62 19.37
C ILE A 108 1.89 26.13 19.10
N ARG A 109 2.05 26.55 17.84
CA ARG A 109 1.99 27.96 17.39
C ARG A 109 0.62 28.37 16.85
N ALA A 110 -0.38 27.51 16.92
CA ALA A 110 -1.71 27.82 16.42
C ALA A 110 -2.40 28.86 17.32
N PRO A 111 -3.20 29.78 16.76
CA PRO A 111 -3.96 30.74 17.54
C PRO A 111 -5.02 30.03 18.40
N VAL A 112 -5.43 30.65 19.52
CA VAL A 112 -6.47 30.11 20.41
C VAL A 112 -7.76 29.80 19.64
N SER A 113 -8.12 30.62 18.65
CA SER A 113 -9.28 30.40 17.78
C SER A 113 -9.27 29.05 17.06
N PHE A 114 -8.09 28.50 16.74
CA PHE A 114 -7.98 27.16 16.14
C PHE A 114 -8.42 26.08 17.13
N TYR A 115 -8.05 26.22 18.41
CA TYR A 115 -8.40 25.28 19.46
C TYR A 115 -9.86 25.37 19.87
N ASP A 116 -10.46 26.56 19.85
CA ASP A 116 -11.89 26.75 20.14
C ASP A 116 -12.79 26.20 19.02
N THR A 117 -12.31 26.23 17.77
CA THR A 117 -13.09 25.76 16.61
C THR A 117 -12.85 24.29 16.27
N THR A 118 -11.69 23.74 16.61
CA THR A 118 -11.29 22.37 16.24
C THR A 118 -11.48 21.42 17.42
N PRO A 119 -12.28 20.35 17.29
CA PRO A 119 -12.45 19.36 18.36
C PRO A 119 -11.12 18.72 18.76
N LEU A 120 -10.84 18.62 20.07
CA LEU A 120 -9.61 18.01 20.59
C LEU A 120 -9.38 16.59 20.05
N GLY A 121 -10.43 15.78 19.92
CA GLY A 121 -10.35 14.43 19.35
C GLY A 121 -9.82 14.38 17.91
N ARG A 122 -10.05 15.42 17.10
CA ARG A 122 -9.51 15.52 15.73
C ARG A 122 -7.99 15.71 15.75
N ILE A 123 -7.49 16.52 16.67
CA ILE A 123 -6.05 16.73 16.86
C ILE A 123 -5.40 15.41 17.30
N ILE A 124 -5.99 14.74 18.29
CA ILE A 124 -5.48 13.46 18.81
C ILE A 124 -5.47 12.38 17.70
N ASN A 125 -6.54 12.25 16.91
CA ASN A 125 -6.59 11.28 15.81
C ASN A 125 -5.50 11.52 14.75
N ARG A 126 -5.17 12.78 14.45
CA ARG A 126 -4.07 13.11 13.53
C ARG A 126 -2.71 12.70 14.08
N PHE A 127 -2.47 12.90 15.38
CA PHE A 127 -1.19 12.53 16.02
C PHE A 127 -1.09 11.04 16.38
N SER A 128 -2.19 10.29 16.43
CA SER A 128 -2.18 8.85 16.67
C SER A 128 -2.35 8.07 15.36
N ARG A 129 -3.57 8.03 14.82
CA ARG A 129 -3.97 7.16 13.71
C ARG A 129 -3.34 7.55 12.39
N ASP A 130 -3.27 8.84 12.08
CA ASP A 130 -2.70 9.28 10.80
C ASP A 130 -1.17 9.15 10.79
N VAL A 131 -0.51 9.42 11.93
CA VAL A 131 0.93 9.16 12.10
C VAL A 131 1.21 7.66 12.01
N ASP A 132 0.45 6.80 12.69
CA ASP A 132 0.59 5.34 12.56
C ASP A 132 0.43 4.86 11.11
N ALA A 133 -0.53 5.44 10.37
CA ALA A 133 -0.70 5.14 8.96
C ALA A 133 0.50 5.57 8.10
N ILE A 134 1.15 6.69 8.41
CA ILE A 134 2.38 7.14 7.73
C ILE A 134 3.56 6.22 8.08
N ASP A 135 3.68 5.82 9.34
CA ASP A 135 4.78 5.04 9.87
C ASP A 135 4.78 3.63 9.28
N ASN A 136 3.64 2.96 9.39
CA ASN A 136 3.53 1.53 9.11
C ASN A 136 2.92 1.28 7.72
N ASN A 137 1.72 1.79 7.46
CA ASN A 137 0.95 1.40 6.28
C ASN A 137 1.51 2.01 4.98
N LEU A 138 1.83 3.30 4.99
CA LEU A 138 2.29 4.03 3.82
C LEU A 138 3.69 3.55 3.40
N SER A 139 4.62 3.46 4.34
CA SER A 139 5.98 2.98 4.11
C SER A 139 5.99 1.56 3.53
N PHE A 140 5.19 0.66 4.12
CA PHE A 140 5.05 -0.71 3.65
C PHE A 140 4.44 -0.79 2.25
N SER A 141 3.31 -0.11 2.03
CA SER A 141 2.60 -0.11 0.73
C SER A 141 3.46 0.50 -0.38
N PHE A 142 4.20 1.57 -0.08
CA PHE A 142 5.09 2.22 -1.03
C PHE A 142 6.26 1.33 -1.43
N ARG A 143 6.89 0.66 -0.46
CA ARG A 143 7.93 -0.35 -0.71
C ARG A 143 7.41 -1.47 -1.60
N GLN A 144 6.24 -2.02 -1.26
CA GLN A 144 5.63 -3.11 -2.02
C GLN A 144 5.28 -2.69 -3.44
N LEU A 145 4.74 -1.49 -3.64
CA LEU A 145 4.45 -0.95 -4.98
C LEU A 145 5.72 -0.91 -5.84
N ILE A 146 6.81 -0.35 -5.33
CA ILE A 146 8.07 -0.22 -6.08
C ILE A 146 8.65 -1.60 -6.41
N THR A 147 8.65 -2.52 -5.44
CA THR A 147 9.13 -3.89 -5.66
C THR A 147 8.31 -4.61 -6.73
N GLN A 148 6.99 -4.54 -6.66
CA GLN A 148 6.14 -5.24 -7.64
C GLN A 148 6.25 -4.63 -9.03
N VAL A 149 6.30 -3.31 -9.15
CA VAL A 149 6.56 -2.65 -10.45
C VAL A 149 7.92 -3.07 -11.01
N GLY A 150 8.96 -3.12 -10.16
CA GLY A 150 10.30 -3.55 -10.57
C GLY A 150 10.33 -4.98 -11.09
N VAL A 151 9.75 -5.93 -10.35
CA VAL A 151 9.66 -7.34 -10.75
C VAL A 151 8.84 -7.51 -12.02
N THR A 152 7.66 -6.89 -12.11
CA THR A 152 6.82 -6.97 -13.32
C THR A 152 7.57 -6.43 -14.54
N LEU A 153 8.22 -5.27 -14.42
CA LEU A 153 8.96 -4.67 -15.52
C LEU A 153 10.15 -5.54 -15.93
N SER A 154 10.92 -6.06 -14.98
CA SER A 154 12.08 -6.89 -15.31
C SER A 154 11.68 -8.21 -15.97
N THR A 155 10.65 -8.88 -15.46
CA THR A 155 10.17 -10.13 -16.04
C THR A 155 9.64 -9.88 -17.44
N PHE A 156 8.90 -8.79 -17.65
CA PHE A 156 8.43 -8.38 -18.96
C PHE A 156 9.59 -8.16 -19.96
N ILE A 157 10.65 -7.46 -19.54
CA ILE A 157 11.85 -7.23 -20.37
C ILE A 157 12.51 -8.57 -20.74
N VAL A 158 12.74 -9.44 -19.75
CA VAL A 158 13.36 -10.77 -19.98
C VAL A 158 12.52 -11.60 -20.95
N MET A 159 11.20 -11.63 -20.79
CA MET A 159 10.30 -12.35 -21.69
C MET A 159 10.34 -11.80 -23.12
N CYS A 160 10.36 -10.47 -23.29
CA CYS A 160 10.49 -9.84 -24.60
C CYS A 160 11.83 -10.16 -25.28
N THR A 161 12.93 -10.25 -24.51
CA THR A 161 14.23 -10.64 -25.06
C THR A 161 14.31 -12.13 -25.40
N ALA A 162 13.67 -12.99 -24.62
CA ALA A 162 13.68 -14.43 -24.84
C ALA A 162 12.80 -14.84 -26.03
N ILE A 163 11.61 -14.23 -26.17
CA ILE A 163 10.65 -14.54 -27.23
C ILE A 163 10.10 -13.22 -27.80
N PRO A 164 10.74 -12.62 -28.83
CA PRO A 164 10.30 -11.34 -29.38
C PRO A 164 8.86 -11.31 -29.90
N TRP A 165 8.35 -12.45 -30.39
CA TRP A 165 6.97 -12.57 -30.85
C TRP A 165 5.94 -12.49 -29.71
N PHE A 166 6.34 -12.76 -28.47
CA PHE A 166 5.50 -12.64 -27.28
C PHE A 166 5.07 -11.20 -26.99
N THR A 167 5.81 -10.20 -27.48
CA THR A 167 5.46 -8.79 -27.32
C THR A 167 4.13 -8.44 -28.02
N ALA A 168 3.80 -9.10 -29.13
CA ALA A 168 2.58 -8.83 -29.90
C ALA A 168 1.27 -9.06 -29.09
N PRO A 169 1.05 -10.22 -28.43
CA PRO A 169 -0.13 -10.42 -27.57
C PRO A 169 -0.09 -9.63 -26.25
N CYS A 170 1.08 -9.19 -25.78
CA CYS A 170 1.17 -8.36 -24.57
C CYS A 170 0.52 -6.97 -24.75
N VAL A 171 0.62 -6.36 -25.93
CA VAL A 171 0.05 -5.03 -26.19
C VAL A 171 -1.46 -4.98 -25.93
N PRO A 172 -2.30 -5.85 -26.54
CA PRO A 172 -3.73 -5.86 -26.25
C PRO A 172 -4.03 -6.29 -24.79
N ALA A 173 -3.23 -7.18 -24.20
CA ALA A 173 -3.37 -7.56 -22.80
C ALA A 173 -3.18 -6.38 -21.83
N ILE A 174 -2.19 -5.51 -22.07
CA ILE A 174 -1.95 -4.29 -21.27
C ILE A 174 -3.12 -3.30 -21.42
N ILE A 175 -3.67 -3.14 -22.63
CA ILE A 175 -4.84 -2.27 -22.86
C ILE A 175 -6.04 -2.79 -22.06
N LEU A 176 -6.32 -4.09 -22.15
CA LEU A 176 -7.39 -4.74 -21.41
C LEU A 176 -7.18 -4.63 -19.90
N TYR A 177 -5.95 -4.85 -19.43
CA TYR A 177 -5.55 -4.66 -18.03
C TYR A 177 -5.87 -3.24 -17.57
N TYR A 178 -5.46 -2.23 -18.34
CA TYR A 178 -5.67 -0.83 -17.96
C TYR A 178 -7.15 -0.48 -17.87
N TRP A 179 -7.95 -0.98 -18.82
CA TRP A 179 -9.40 -0.79 -18.82
C TRP A 179 -10.07 -1.44 -17.61
N ILE A 180 -9.78 -2.71 -17.32
CA ILE A 180 -10.32 -3.42 -16.15
C ILE A 180 -9.87 -2.74 -14.85
N ALA A 181 -8.59 -2.36 -14.74
CA ALA A 181 -8.06 -1.67 -13.57
C ALA A 181 -8.71 -0.28 -13.38
N ALA A 182 -9.04 0.43 -14.46
CA ALA A 182 -9.76 1.70 -14.38
C ALA A 182 -11.18 1.53 -13.83
N VAL A 183 -11.90 0.49 -14.28
CA VAL A 183 -13.24 0.15 -13.77
C VAL A 183 -13.16 -0.24 -12.29
N TYR A 184 -12.27 -1.18 -11.94
CA TYR A 184 -12.08 -1.61 -10.55
C TYR A 184 -11.74 -0.44 -9.64
N ARG A 185 -10.78 0.43 -10.01
CA ARG A 185 -10.37 1.56 -9.16
C ARG A 185 -11.51 2.52 -8.88
N LYS A 186 -12.41 2.77 -9.84
CA LYS A 186 -13.60 3.60 -9.62
C LYS A 186 -14.53 2.95 -8.59
N THR A 187 -14.88 1.69 -8.79
CA THR A 187 -15.78 0.95 -7.90
C THR A 187 -15.20 0.74 -6.50
N ALA A 188 -13.94 0.31 -6.41
CA ALA A 188 -13.26 0.03 -5.14
C ALA A 188 -13.13 1.29 -4.26
N ARG A 189 -12.90 2.47 -4.85
CA ARG A 189 -12.87 3.73 -4.10
C ARG A 189 -14.22 4.05 -3.47
N GLU A 190 -15.32 3.92 -4.22
CA GLU A 190 -16.66 4.18 -3.70
C GLU A 190 -17.07 3.16 -2.64
N LEU A 191 -16.78 1.87 -2.86
CA LEU A 191 -17.01 0.83 -1.86
C LEU A 191 -16.18 1.06 -0.60
N LYS A 192 -14.91 1.48 -0.75
CA LYS A 192 -14.05 1.81 0.40
C LYS A 192 -14.57 3.02 1.16
N ARG A 193 -15.12 4.01 0.46
CA ARG A 193 -15.79 5.17 1.07
C ARG A 193 -16.99 4.71 1.89
N LEU A 194 -17.90 3.90 1.31
CA LEU A 194 -19.06 3.34 2.02
C LEU A 194 -18.66 2.50 3.25
N ASP A 195 -17.62 1.64 3.13
CA ASP A 195 -17.04 0.89 4.25
C ASP A 195 -16.53 1.81 5.37
N SER A 196 -15.88 2.91 5.00
CA SER A 196 -15.36 3.87 5.99
C SER A 196 -16.49 4.62 6.70
N THR A 197 -17.50 5.08 5.97
CA THR A 197 -18.61 5.87 6.56
C THR A 197 -19.55 5.01 7.40
N SER A 198 -19.76 3.74 7.05
CA SER A 198 -20.65 2.84 7.79
C SER A 198 -20.08 2.38 9.14
N LYS A 199 -18.77 2.54 9.40
CA LYS A 199 -18.15 2.23 10.70
C LYS A 199 -18.51 3.23 11.80
N SER A 200 -18.80 4.49 11.45
CA SER A 200 -19.08 5.53 12.44
C SER A 200 -20.34 5.25 13.27
N PRO A 201 -21.51 4.88 12.68
CA PRO A 201 -22.70 4.49 13.44
C PRO A 201 -22.47 3.27 14.33
N LEU A 202 -21.66 2.30 13.89
CA LEU A 202 -21.34 1.10 14.67
C LEU A 202 -20.59 1.45 15.96
N TYR A 203 -19.53 2.27 15.87
CA TYR A 203 -18.78 2.71 17.05
C TYR A 203 -19.61 3.60 17.97
N ALA A 204 -20.46 4.47 17.40
CA ALA A 204 -21.37 5.30 18.19
C ALA A 204 -22.38 4.45 18.99
N ASN A 205 -23.03 3.46 18.34
CA ASN A 205 -23.97 2.55 18.99
C ASN A 205 -23.32 1.78 20.15
N PHE A 206 -22.08 1.32 19.95
CA PHE A 206 -21.32 0.63 20.98
C PHE A 206 -20.95 1.56 22.16
N GLY A 207 -20.53 2.80 21.85
CA GLY A 207 -20.22 3.81 22.86
C GLY A 207 -21.44 4.20 23.71
N GLU A 208 -22.60 4.40 23.09
CA GLU A 208 -23.86 4.70 23.78
C GLU A 208 -24.31 3.53 24.67
N THR A 209 -24.22 2.31 24.16
CA THR A 209 -24.57 1.09 24.91
C THR A 209 -23.68 0.92 26.15
N LEU A 210 -22.38 1.16 26.03
CA LEU A 210 -21.45 1.08 27.16
C LEU A 210 -21.72 2.15 28.21
N ALA A 211 -21.96 3.39 27.79
CA ALA A 211 -22.27 4.49 28.71
C ALA A 211 -23.61 4.28 29.44
N GLY A 212 -24.61 3.73 28.75
CA GLY A 212 -25.97 3.51 29.25
C GLY A 212 -26.24 2.11 29.83
N ILE A 213 -25.22 1.25 30.01
CA ILE A 213 -25.43 -0.17 30.27
C ILE A 213 -26.24 -0.45 31.54
N ALA A 214 -26.07 0.36 32.59
CA ALA A 214 -26.82 0.24 33.83
C ALA A 214 -28.31 0.54 33.61
N THR A 215 -28.62 1.59 32.84
CA THR A 215 -29.99 1.99 32.49
C THR A 215 -30.67 0.94 31.62
N ILE A 216 -29.98 0.43 30.60
CA ILE A 216 -30.52 -0.62 29.71
C ILE A 216 -30.88 -1.88 30.51
N ARG A 217 -30.02 -2.27 31.46
CA ARG A 217 -30.28 -3.42 32.33
C ARG A 217 -31.39 -3.16 33.34
N ALA A 218 -31.47 -1.96 33.90
CA ALA A 218 -32.52 -1.57 34.83
C ALA A 218 -33.92 -1.63 34.19
N TYR A 219 -34.03 -1.25 32.92
CA TYR A 219 -35.29 -1.33 32.15
C TYR A 219 -35.52 -2.67 31.45
N SER A 220 -34.58 -3.62 31.54
CA SER A 220 -34.63 -4.92 30.83
C SER A 220 -34.88 -4.79 29.31
N ASP A 221 -34.33 -3.76 28.66
CA ASP A 221 -34.53 -3.48 27.23
C ASP A 221 -33.33 -3.91 26.37
N GLN A 222 -32.64 -4.99 26.75
CA GLN A 222 -31.44 -5.46 26.05
C GLN A 222 -31.76 -5.90 24.61
N ALA A 223 -32.93 -6.52 24.39
CA ALA A 223 -33.32 -7.05 23.09
C ALA A 223 -33.36 -5.98 21.99
N ARG A 224 -33.89 -4.78 22.30
CA ARG A 224 -33.93 -3.65 21.36
C ARG A 224 -32.53 -3.18 20.97
N PHE A 225 -31.62 -3.11 21.94
CA PHE A 225 -30.23 -2.71 21.69
C PHE A 225 -29.45 -3.77 20.91
N THR A 226 -29.70 -5.07 21.16
CA THR A 226 -29.14 -6.16 20.35
C THR A 226 -29.60 -6.08 18.90
N LEU A 227 -30.92 -5.95 18.66
CA LEU A 227 -31.45 -5.82 17.29
C LEU A 227 -30.90 -4.59 16.56
N ARG A 228 -30.73 -3.47 17.28
CA ARG A 228 -30.11 -2.28 16.71
C ARG A 228 -28.63 -2.51 16.38
N ASN A 229 -27.91 -3.21 17.24
CA ASN A 229 -26.52 -3.58 17.02
C ASN A 229 -26.36 -4.48 15.78
N ASP A 230 -27.27 -5.43 15.60
CA ASP A 230 -27.29 -6.32 14.44
C ASP A 230 -27.52 -5.52 13.14
N ASP A 231 -28.51 -4.61 13.10
CA ASP A 231 -28.78 -3.75 11.94
C ASP A 231 -27.58 -2.86 11.54
N VAL A 232 -26.90 -2.24 12.51
CA VAL A 232 -25.71 -1.41 12.20
C VAL A 232 -24.50 -2.26 11.78
N THR A 233 -24.40 -3.49 12.30
CA THR A 233 -23.34 -4.44 11.91
C THR A 233 -23.57 -4.93 10.48
N ASP A 234 -24.80 -5.29 10.12
CA ASP A 234 -25.14 -5.73 8.76
C ASP A 234 -24.92 -4.62 7.73
N LYS A 235 -25.31 -3.38 8.08
CA LYS A 235 -25.03 -2.19 7.24
C LYS A 235 -23.54 -1.94 7.06
N ASN A 236 -22.70 -2.29 8.03
CA ASN A 236 -21.26 -2.20 7.89
C ASN A 236 -20.66 -3.36 7.07
N ASN A 237 -21.17 -4.57 7.27
CA ASN A 237 -20.69 -5.77 6.58
C ASN A 237 -20.97 -5.74 5.08
N SER A 238 -22.10 -5.18 4.64
CA SER A 238 -22.47 -5.12 3.22
C SER A 238 -21.41 -4.44 2.32
N PRO A 239 -20.97 -3.18 2.56
CA PRO A 239 -19.94 -2.55 1.74
C PRO A 239 -18.56 -3.22 1.88
N TYR A 240 -18.24 -3.76 3.06
CA TYR A 240 -17.00 -4.50 3.27
C TYR A 240 -16.95 -5.78 2.41
N PHE A 241 -18.02 -6.57 2.41
CA PHE A 241 -18.14 -7.78 1.61
C PHE A 241 -18.06 -7.48 0.10
N LEU A 242 -18.73 -6.41 -0.35
CA LEU A 242 -18.66 -5.97 -1.74
C LEU A 242 -17.25 -5.53 -2.14
N LEU A 243 -16.53 -4.84 -1.25
CA LEU A 243 -15.14 -4.45 -1.49
C LEU A 243 -14.24 -5.68 -1.69
N GLN A 244 -14.38 -6.70 -0.83
CA GLN A 244 -13.61 -7.95 -0.96
C GLN A 244 -13.98 -8.72 -2.23
N THR A 245 -15.27 -8.78 -2.56
CA THR A 245 -15.76 -9.41 -3.79
C THR A 245 -15.22 -8.70 -5.03
N ALA A 246 -15.18 -7.36 -5.03
CA ALA A 246 -14.59 -6.59 -6.12
C ALA A 246 -13.09 -6.86 -6.28
N ALA A 247 -12.35 -7.01 -5.18
CA ALA A 247 -10.93 -7.36 -5.21
C ALA A 247 -10.70 -8.76 -5.81
N ASN A 248 -11.51 -9.74 -5.40
CA ASN A 248 -11.50 -11.09 -5.95
C ASN A 248 -11.86 -11.10 -7.44
N TRP A 249 -12.86 -10.32 -7.85
CA TRP A 249 -13.24 -10.15 -9.25
C TRP A 249 -12.08 -9.64 -10.11
N LEU A 250 -11.35 -8.61 -9.64
CA LEU A 250 -10.16 -8.12 -10.33
C LEU A 250 -9.12 -9.22 -10.44
N SER A 251 -8.78 -9.87 -9.32
CA SER A 251 -7.77 -10.94 -9.27
C SER A 251 -8.08 -12.06 -10.28
N PHE A 252 -9.33 -12.52 -10.31
CA PHE A 252 -9.78 -13.55 -11.25
C PHE A 252 -9.64 -13.11 -12.71
N ARG A 253 -10.05 -11.89 -13.06
CA ARG A 253 -9.90 -11.36 -14.43
C ARG A 253 -8.44 -11.22 -14.83
N LEU A 254 -7.58 -10.77 -13.94
CA LEU A 254 -6.14 -10.66 -14.19
C LEU A 254 -5.49 -12.02 -14.40
N GLN A 255 -5.87 -13.03 -13.62
CA GLN A 255 -5.40 -14.41 -13.80
C GLN A 255 -5.85 -15.00 -15.14
N ILE A 256 -7.10 -14.75 -15.56
CA ILE A 256 -7.58 -15.19 -16.89
C ILE A 256 -6.75 -14.57 -18.02
N ILE A 257 -6.49 -13.27 -17.96
CA ILE A 257 -5.66 -12.59 -18.97
C ILE A 257 -4.25 -13.18 -19.00
N GLY A 258 -3.68 -13.43 -17.81
CA GLY A 258 -2.37 -14.07 -17.69
C GLY A 258 -2.35 -15.52 -18.18
N ALA A 259 -3.47 -16.25 -18.10
CA ALA A 259 -3.56 -17.64 -18.58
C ALA A 259 -3.74 -17.74 -20.10
N PHE A 260 -4.31 -16.72 -20.74
CA PHE A 260 -4.44 -16.65 -22.20
C PHE A 260 -3.19 -16.11 -22.90
N LEU A 261 -2.28 -15.46 -22.15
CA LEU A 261 -1.00 -14.94 -22.62
C LEU A 261 0.06 -16.04 -22.57
#